data_AF-A0A9E3WK94-F1
#
_entry.id   AF-A0A9E3WK94-F1
#
_cell.length_a   1.000
_cell.length_b   1.000
_cell.length_c   1.000
_cell.angle_alpha   90.00
_cell.angle_beta   90.00
_cell.angle_gamma   90.00
#
_symmetry.space_group_name_H-M   'P 1'
#
loop_
_entity.id
_entity.type
_entity.pdbx_description
1 polymer ?
#
loop_
_entity_poly.entity_id
_entity_poly.type
_entity_poly.pdbx_seq_one_letter_code
_entity_poly.pdbx_strand_id
1 'polypeptide(L)'
;MARFIMFATLLGLPSLVAGQVFDEQFELWPSDLRIRGRIVVAGHLASPVVLQGVLRDASQDRVTFLFDEATPESVICDYRETLVAELQSVNQKQVRVSLRTTEMTRQIGDALQDCDVLVWHATDISPLDLRTLLAQRQAFVDHLDRQGTLIAVGQAAELCGRYFYTEATANPTELEGLNLLADCVLETGYKARADDRLRLLSILAAYPRAVGIGLEDNTLLSLTGRRFSVLGEGHATFLLMANEREPVRSQTIAARRSNRQYESDYLVDLTQWRREAIDRTLPPFPPAEPEVPNVENGTLVIVGGGGTPEGLMTRFVELAGGVEVARMVYVPCSEDDEVSERQSTVEAWKRMGVNHATFVHTKDRHRANNDEAFLAPLRDATGLWFGGGRQWNFSDSYYGTKAHALMKAVLRRGGVVGGSSAGASIQARYLARATPIENFDIMAPGYERGGLGFIRGVAIDQHFSERKRQKDMTQLVNRYPQLLGIGIDERTAIIVHDSVAEVIGRGRVYFYDRQRPVYPDRPDYIALPDGSKFDLALRQVLVDTSTESEPATTTNR
;
A
#
# COMPACT_ATOMS: atom_id res chain seq x y z
N MET A 1 -8.71 21.24 -17.68
CA MET A 1 -8.05 21.69 -16.44
C MET A 1 -7.27 23.02 -16.58
N ALA A 2 -7.22 23.67 -17.76
CA ALA A 2 -6.42 24.89 -18.00
C ALA A 2 -7.19 26.23 -17.97
N ARG A 3 -8.42 26.29 -17.43
CA ARG A 3 -9.25 27.53 -17.45
C ARG A 3 -9.55 28.16 -16.09
N PHE A 4 -9.08 27.58 -14.98
CA PHE A 4 -9.36 28.10 -13.64
C PHE A 4 -8.23 28.95 -13.01
N ILE A 5 -7.07 29.07 -13.67
CA ILE A 5 -5.89 29.74 -13.10
C ILE A 5 -5.84 31.25 -13.43
N MET A 6 -6.64 31.75 -14.39
CA MET A 6 -6.45 33.11 -14.92
C MET A 6 -7.26 34.22 -14.21
N PHE A 7 -8.03 33.93 -13.15
CA PHE A 7 -8.92 34.92 -12.53
C PHE A 7 -8.39 35.59 -11.25
N ALA A 8 -7.28 35.12 -10.68
CA ALA A 8 -6.77 35.63 -9.40
C ALA A 8 -5.84 36.85 -9.50
N THR A 9 -5.34 37.20 -10.70
CA THR A 9 -4.26 38.19 -10.86
C THR A 9 -4.73 39.64 -10.97
N LEU A 10 -6.04 39.93 -10.93
CA LEU A 10 -6.59 41.24 -11.26
C LEU A 10 -7.13 42.08 -10.08
N LEU A 11 -6.97 41.64 -8.82
CA LEU A 11 -7.64 42.29 -7.69
C LEU A 11 -6.75 42.78 -6.52
N GLY A 12 -5.43 42.86 -6.66
CA GLY A 12 -4.58 43.62 -5.72
C GLY A 12 -4.76 43.30 -4.23
N LEU A 13 -5.18 42.06 -3.90
CA LEU A 13 -5.28 41.58 -2.54
C LEU A 13 -3.88 41.20 -2.03
N PRO A 14 -3.57 41.43 -0.74
CA PRO A 14 -2.30 41.01 -0.16
C PRO A 14 -2.11 39.50 -0.39
N SER A 15 -0.89 39.13 -0.78
CA SER A 15 -0.46 37.76 -1.09
C SER A 15 -1.05 36.74 -0.11
N LEU A 16 -2.01 35.94 -0.58
CA LEU A 16 -2.41 34.72 0.10
C LEU A 16 -1.16 33.86 0.24
N VAL A 17 -0.80 33.63 1.51
CA VAL A 17 0.24 32.73 2.00
C VAL A 17 0.39 31.52 1.08
N ALA A 18 1.53 31.41 0.40
CA ALA A 18 1.92 30.23 -0.35
C ALA A 18 2.27 29.13 0.65
N GLY A 19 1.26 28.49 1.24
CA GLY A 19 1.47 27.32 2.10
C GLY A 19 2.00 26.15 1.26
N GLN A 20 2.76 25.25 1.91
CA GLN A 20 3.25 23.98 1.36
C GLN A 20 2.31 23.38 0.28
N VAL A 21 2.67 23.54 -1.00
CA VAL A 21 1.88 23.01 -2.13
C VAL A 21 2.25 21.55 -2.33
N PHE A 22 1.40 20.63 -1.89
CA PHE A 22 1.63 19.20 -2.09
C PHE A 22 1.06 18.76 -3.44
N ASP A 23 1.95 18.35 -4.36
CA ASP A 23 1.57 17.62 -5.58
C ASP A 23 1.16 16.18 -5.21
N GLU A 24 -0.04 16.08 -4.64
CA GLU A 24 -0.71 14.84 -4.33
C GLU A 24 -1.76 14.64 -5.41
N GLN A 25 -1.44 13.93 -6.50
CA GLN A 25 -2.44 13.52 -7.50
C GLN A 25 -3.32 12.40 -6.92
N PHE A 26 -4.02 12.71 -5.83
CA PHE A 26 -4.69 11.75 -4.94
C PHE A 26 -5.89 11.07 -5.61
N GLU A 27 -6.53 11.71 -6.58
CA GLU A 27 -7.60 11.11 -7.39
C GLU A 27 -7.12 9.91 -8.21
N LEU A 28 -5.81 9.78 -8.39
CA LEU A 28 -5.21 8.68 -9.14
C LEU A 28 -4.86 7.49 -8.25
N TRP A 29 -4.94 7.64 -6.93
CA TRP A 29 -4.68 6.53 -6.01
C TRP A 29 -5.87 5.57 -5.97
N PRO A 30 -5.62 4.26 -5.84
CA PRO A 30 -6.70 3.30 -5.64
C PRO A 30 -7.57 3.69 -4.43
N SER A 31 -8.87 3.91 -4.67
CA SER A 31 -9.84 4.23 -3.61
C SER A 31 -10.05 3.01 -2.71
N ASP A 32 -10.12 1.83 -3.32
CA ASP A 32 -10.32 0.57 -2.63
C ASP A 32 -9.02 -0.23 -2.59
N LEU A 33 -8.57 -0.53 -1.37
CA LEU A 33 -7.24 -1.09 -1.10
C LEU A 33 -7.27 -2.56 -0.68
N ARG A 34 -8.45 -3.08 -0.36
CA ARG A 34 -8.65 -4.44 0.17
C ARG A 34 -10.04 -4.94 -0.21
N ILE A 35 -10.15 -6.24 -0.46
CA ILE A 35 -11.40 -6.98 -0.64
C ILE A 35 -11.68 -7.74 0.65
N ARG A 36 -12.88 -7.65 1.21
CA ARG A 36 -13.23 -8.34 2.47
C ARG A 36 -13.43 -9.84 2.27
N GLY A 37 -14.03 -10.23 1.15
CA GLY A 37 -14.23 -11.61 0.74
C GLY A 37 -13.03 -12.20 0.02
N ARG A 38 -13.28 -13.32 -0.67
CA ARG A 38 -12.26 -14.05 -1.43
C ARG A 38 -12.70 -14.18 -2.89
N ILE A 39 -11.80 -13.90 -3.81
CA ILE A 39 -12.00 -14.15 -5.23
C ILE A 39 -10.99 -15.22 -5.66
N VAL A 40 -11.46 -16.32 -6.25
CA VAL A 40 -10.62 -17.34 -6.88
C VAL A 40 -10.95 -17.34 -8.36
N VAL A 41 -9.94 -17.14 -9.19
CA VAL A 41 -10.07 -17.23 -10.64
C VAL A 41 -9.29 -18.42 -11.16
N ALA A 42 -9.86 -19.09 -12.16
CA ALA A 42 -9.24 -20.23 -12.81
C ALA A 42 -9.46 -20.14 -14.33
N GLY A 43 -8.43 -20.48 -15.10
CA GLY A 43 -8.56 -20.64 -16.54
C GLY A 43 -9.31 -21.93 -16.89
N HIS A 44 -8.78 -22.67 -17.86
CA HIS A 44 -9.29 -24.02 -18.12
C HIS A 44 -8.88 -24.98 -17.01
N LEU A 45 -9.86 -25.68 -16.43
CA LEU A 45 -9.63 -26.77 -15.48
C LEU A 45 -9.90 -28.10 -16.18
N ALA A 46 -8.86 -28.93 -16.30
CA ALA A 46 -8.98 -30.29 -16.84
C ALA A 46 -9.75 -31.21 -15.88
N SER A 47 -9.76 -30.91 -14.59
CA SER A 47 -10.57 -31.61 -13.59
C SER A 47 -11.04 -30.66 -12.49
N PRO A 48 -12.32 -30.74 -12.08
CA PRO A 48 -12.83 -29.95 -10.96
C PRO A 48 -12.21 -30.33 -9.61
N VAL A 49 -11.52 -31.47 -9.48
CA VAL A 49 -10.83 -31.91 -8.24
C VAL A 49 -9.95 -30.80 -7.65
N VAL A 50 -9.33 -29.98 -8.50
CA VAL A 50 -8.42 -28.90 -8.05
C VAL A 50 -9.15 -27.88 -7.17
N LEU A 51 -10.47 -27.72 -7.31
CA LEU A 51 -11.29 -26.85 -6.47
C LEU A 51 -11.61 -27.45 -5.09
N GLN A 52 -11.41 -28.75 -4.87
CA GLN A 52 -11.70 -29.39 -3.58
C GLN A 52 -10.96 -28.71 -2.43
N GLY A 53 -9.70 -28.32 -2.63
CA GLY A 53 -8.91 -27.62 -1.62
C GLY A 53 -9.56 -26.31 -1.17
N VAL A 54 -10.17 -25.57 -2.10
CA VAL A 54 -10.88 -24.31 -1.80
C VAL A 54 -12.23 -24.57 -1.15
N LEU A 55 -12.95 -25.60 -1.61
CA LEU A 55 -14.31 -25.92 -1.16
C LEU A 55 -14.36 -26.63 0.19
N ARG A 56 -13.31 -27.37 0.59
CA ARG A 56 -13.23 -27.99 1.93
C ARG A 56 -13.23 -26.95 3.05
N ASP A 57 -12.56 -25.82 2.83
CA ASP A 57 -12.56 -24.69 3.77
C ASP A 57 -13.97 -24.11 3.96
N ALA A 58 -14.84 -24.25 2.95
CA ALA A 58 -16.21 -23.79 2.92
C ALA A 58 -17.25 -24.83 3.38
N SER A 59 -16.83 -25.84 4.14
CA SER A 59 -17.69 -26.99 4.49
C SER A 59 -18.93 -26.65 5.35
N GLN A 60 -19.00 -25.46 5.94
CA GLN A 60 -20.15 -24.97 6.71
C GLN A 60 -20.98 -23.93 5.92
N ASP A 61 -20.55 -23.59 4.72
CA ASP A 61 -21.07 -22.48 3.93
C ASP A 61 -22.16 -22.94 2.95
N ARG A 62 -23.07 -22.03 2.60
CA ARG A 62 -24.03 -22.29 1.52
C ARG A 62 -23.31 -22.16 0.18
N VAL A 63 -23.12 -23.27 -0.52
CA VAL A 63 -22.43 -23.30 -1.82
C VAL A 63 -23.45 -23.32 -2.95
N THR A 64 -23.30 -22.41 -3.91
CA THR A 64 -24.10 -22.40 -5.14
C THR A 64 -23.20 -22.61 -6.36
N PHE A 65 -23.56 -23.56 -7.21
CA PHE A 65 -22.91 -23.76 -8.51
C PHE A 65 -23.78 -23.17 -9.62
N LEU A 66 -23.18 -22.32 -10.46
CA LEU A 66 -23.76 -21.72 -11.65
C LEU A 66 -22.92 -22.05 -12.89
N PHE A 67 -23.60 -22.50 -13.94
CA PHE A 67 -23.01 -22.82 -15.24
C PHE A 67 -23.74 -22.02 -16.32
N ASP A 68 -23.01 -21.46 -17.27
CA ASP A 68 -23.59 -20.83 -18.46
C ASP A 68 -24.23 -21.87 -19.40
N GLU A 69 -25.08 -21.40 -20.31
CA GLU A 69 -25.79 -22.27 -21.27
C GLU A 69 -24.80 -23.02 -22.17
N ALA A 70 -23.71 -22.37 -22.55
CA ALA A 70 -22.66 -22.92 -23.40
C ALA A 70 -21.84 -24.04 -22.72
N THR A 71 -21.81 -24.12 -21.38
CA THR A 71 -21.05 -25.17 -20.68
C THR A 71 -21.59 -26.56 -21.06
N PRO A 72 -20.74 -27.50 -21.54
CA PRO A 72 -21.16 -28.86 -21.90
C PRO A 72 -21.71 -29.66 -20.71
N GLU A 73 -22.71 -30.51 -20.96
CA GLU A 73 -23.34 -31.35 -19.91
C GLU A 73 -22.32 -32.28 -19.23
N SER A 74 -21.32 -32.77 -19.97
CA SER A 74 -20.24 -33.60 -19.42
C SER A 74 -19.45 -32.87 -18.32
N VAL A 75 -19.18 -31.58 -18.50
CA VAL A 75 -18.47 -30.77 -17.49
C VAL A 75 -19.34 -30.62 -16.24
N ILE A 76 -20.65 -30.39 -16.40
CA ILE A 76 -21.59 -30.29 -15.28
C ILE A 76 -21.64 -31.62 -14.50
N CYS A 77 -21.70 -32.75 -15.22
CA CYS A 77 -21.62 -34.09 -14.63
C CYS A 77 -20.32 -34.29 -13.86
N ASP A 78 -19.17 -33.93 -14.44
CA ASP A 78 -17.87 -34.06 -13.77
C ASP A 78 -17.83 -33.25 -12.46
N TYR A 79 -18.33 -32.02 -12.46
CA TYR A 79 -18.43 -31.19 -11.26
C TYR A 79 -19.38 -31.82 -10.21
N ARG A 80 -20.51 -32.36 -10.64
CA ARG A 80 -21.46 -33.06 -9.76
C ARG A 80 -20.84 -34.30 -9.13
N GLU A 81 -20.25 -35.17 -9.93
CA GLU A 81 -19.66 -36.41 -9.43
C GLU A 81 -18.44 -36.16 -8.54
N THR A 82 -17.62 -35.17 -8.89
CA THR A 82 -16.34 -34.92 -8.21
C THR A 82 -16.46 -34.04 -6.97
N LEU A 83 -17.26 -32.97 -7.03
CA LEU A 83 -17.31 -31.95 -5.98
C LEU A 83 -18.57 -32.02 -5.14
N VAL A 84 -19.72 -32.30 -5.75
CA VAL A 84 -20.96 -32.43 -4.99
C VAL A 84 -20.93 -33.69 -4.11
N ALA A 85 -20.37 -34.81 -4.57
CA ALA A 85 -20.17 -35.98 -3.72
C ALA A 85 -19.28 -35.68 -2.49
N GLU A 86 -18.22 -34.89 -2.70
CA GLU A 86 -17.30 -34.47 -1.64
C GLU A 86 -18.03 -33.57 -0.61
N LEU A 87 -18.80 -32.58 -1.05
CA LEU A 87 -19.56 -31.68 -0.17
C LEU A 87 -20.78 -32.36 0.48
N GLN A 88 -21.44 -33.29 -0.21
CA GLN A 88 -22.56 -34.08 0.33
C GLN A 88 -22.11 -35.04 1.43
N SER A 89 -20.85 -35.46 1.44
CA SER A 89 -20.27 -36.21 2.56
C SER A 89 -20.14 -35.39 3.84
N VAL A 90 -20.20 -34.05 3.73
CA VAL A 90 -20.01 -33.11 4.85
C VAL A 90 -21.35 -32.52 5.33
N ASN A 91 -22.28 -32.11 4.44
CA ASN A 91 -23.69 -31.83 4.79
C ASN A 91 -24.57 -31.58 3.53
N GLN A 92 -25.52 -32.47 3.22
CA GLN A 92 -26.37 -32.35 2.02
C GLN A 92 -27.29 -31.11 1.97
N LYS A 93 -27.55 -30.42 3.09
CA LYS A 93 -28.52 -29.30 3.14
C LYS A 93 -28.00 -27.95 2.63
N GLN A 94 -26.71 -27.84 2.31
CA GLN A 94 -26.05 -26.55 2.05
C GLN A 94 -25.62 -26.34 0.59
N VAL A 95 -25.75 -27.34 -0.28
CA VAL A 95 -25.33 -27.24 -1.69
C VAL A 95 -26.54 -27.05 -2.59
N ARG A 96 -26.58 -25.92 -3.31
CA ARG A 96 -27.53 -25.67 -4.40
C ARG A 96 -26.80 -25.76 -5.74
N VAL A 97 -27.30 -26.58 -6.65
CA VAL A 97 -26.82 -26.63 -8.04
C VAL A 97 -27.93 -26.08 -8.92
N SER A 98 -27.77 -24.85 -9.42
CA SER A 98 -28.73 -24.28 -10.37
C SER A 98 -28.33 -24.67 -11.79
N LEU A 99 -29.31 -25.16 -12.54
CA LEU A 99 -29.16 -25.73 -13.87
C LEU A 99 -29.32 -24.66 -14.95
N ARG A 100 -28.50 -24.75 -16.00
CA ARG A 100 -28.56 -24.08 -17.31
C ARG A 100 -29.84 -23.28 -17.56
N THR A 101 -29.70 -22.00 -17.83
CA THR A 101 -30.86 -21.10 -17.91
C THR A 101 -30.57 -19.88 -18.76
N THR A 102 -31.56 -19.53 -19.60
CA THR A 102 -31.63 -18.28 -20.38
C THR A 102 -31.85 -17.03 -19.50
N GLU A 103 -32.03 -17.20 -18.18
CA GLU A 103 -32.15 -16.14 -17.16
C GLU A 103 -30.95 -16.10 -16.21
N MET A 104 -29.78 -16.60 -16.63
CA MET A 104 -28.56 -16.69 -15.82
C MET A 104 -28.27 -15.41 -15.02
N THR A 105 -28.51 -14.24 -15.61
CA THR A 105 -28.23 -12.97 -14.94
C THR A 105 -29.18 -12.61 -13.80
N ARG A 106 -30.44 -13.05 -13.84
CA ARG A 106 -31.34 -12.89 -12.69
C ARG A 106 -30.89 -13.82 -11.57
N GLN A 107 -30.58 -15.06 -11.93
CA GLN A 107 -30.17 -16.07 -10.96
C GLN A 107 -28.82 -15.78 -10.30
N ILE A 108 -27.88 -15.14 -11.00
CA ILE A 108 -26.61 -14.75 -10.38
C ILE A 108 -26.82 -13.68 -9.31
N GLY A 109 -27.69 -12.69 -9.55
CA GLY A 109 -28.08 -11.71 -8.55
C GLY A 109 -28.72 -12.35 -7.32
N ASP A 110 -29.69 -13.25 -7.53
CA ASP A 110 -30.35 -13.99 -6.46
C ASP A 110 -29.34 -14.89 -5.70
N ALA A 111 -28.48 -15.62 -6.41
CA ALA A 111 -27.46 -16.49 -5.82
C ALA A 111 -26.44 -15.70 -4.99
N LEU A 112 -25.99 -14.54 -5.48
CA LEU A 112 -25.04 -13.67 -4.77
C LEU A 112 -25.61 -13.13 -3.45
N GLN A 113 -26.92 -13.14 -3.24
CA GLN A 113 -27.56 -12.79 -1.96
C GLN A 113 -27.72 -14.01 -1.04
N ASP A 114 -27.92 -15.19 -1.62
CA ASP A 114 -28.33 -16.40 -0.93
C ASP A 114 -27.21 -17.41 -0.61
N CYS A 115 -26.02 -17.24 -1.18
CA CYS A 115 -24.89 -18.14 -0.95
C CYS A 115 -23.76 -17.48 -0.16
N ASP A 116 -22.92 -18.28 0.44
CA ASP A 116 -21.68 -17.83 1.07
C ASP A 116 -20.48 -18.13 0.15
N VAL A 117 -20.61 -19.16 -0.70
CA VAL A 117 -19.70 -19.46 -1.81
C VAL A 117 -20.45 -19.58 -3.13
N LEU A 118 -20.04 -18.79 -4.12
CA LEU A 118 -20.52 -18.90 -5.50
C LEU A 118 -19.44 -19.51 -6.39
N VAL A 119 -19.73 -20.66 -7.01
CA VAL A 119 -18.92 -21.22 -8.09
C VAL A 119 -19.58 -20.88 -9.41
N TRP A 120 -18.95 -19.99 -10.18
CA TRP A 120 -19.42 -19.55 -11.49
C TRP A 120 -18.48 -20.06 -12.58
N HIS A 121 -18.97 -21.01 -13.37
CA HIS A 121 -18.27 -21.52 -14.55
C HIS A 121 -18.93 -20.96 -15.81
N ALA A 122 -18.15 -20.32 -16.66
CA ALA A 122 -18.62 -19.89 -17.98
C ALA A 122 -17.58 -20.22 -19.05
N THR A 123 -18.06 -20.72 -20.18
CA THR A 123 -17.25 -21.07 -21.35
C THR A 123 -17.37 -20.03 -22.46
N ASP A 124 -18.56 -19.43 -22.63
CA ASP A 124 -18.81 -18.39 -23.62
C ASP A 124 -19.97 -17.49 -23.17
N ILE A 125 -19.69 -16.19 -23.06
CA ILE A 125 -20.60 -15.16 -22.57
C ILE A 125 -20.91 -14.22 -23.72
N SER A 126 -22.16 -14.26 -24.17
CA SER A 126 -22.61 -13.42 -25.26
C SER A 126 -22.56 -11.93 -24.87
N PRO A 127 -22.40 -11.00 -25.83
CA PRO A 127 -22.44 -9.57 -25.56
C PRO A 127 -23.74 -9.08 -24.89
N LEU A 128 -24.86 -9.78 -25.12
CA LEU A 128 -26.15 -9.44 -24.49
C LEU A 128 -26.15 -9.82 -22.99
N ASP A 129 -25.61 -11.00 -22.66
CA ASP A 129 -25.47 -11.47 -21.29
C ASP A 129 -24.50 -10.58 -20.51
N LEU A 130 -23.40 -10.16 -21.16
CA LEU A 130 -22.43 -9.25 -20.56
C LEU A 130 -23.07 -7.96 -20.04
N ARG A 131 -23.89 -7.28 -20.86
CA ARG A 131 -24.54 -6.02 -20.44
C ARG A 131 -25.38 -6.21 -19.19
N THR A 132 -26.08 -7.32 -19.12
CA THR A 132 -26.94 -7.64 -17.99
C THR A 132 -26.09 -8.00 -16.76
N LEU A 133 -24.99 -8.74 -16.94
CA LEU A 133 -24.06 -9.09 -15.86
C LEU A 133 -23.38 -7.85 -15.26
N LEU A 134 -22.99 -6.90 -16.10
CA LEU A 134 -22.44 -5.61 -15.66
C LEU A 134 -23.45 -4.83 -14.80
N ALA A 135 -24.75 -4.95 -15.07
CA ALA A 135 -25.79 -4.35 -14.23
C ALA A 135 -25.88 -5.00 -12.82
N GLN A 136 -25.37 -6.23 -12.65
CA GLN A 136 -25.29 -6.94 -11.36
C GLN A 136 -23.97 -6.71 -10.61
N ARG A 137 -23.07 -5.85 -11.11
CA ARG A 137 -21.75 -5.61 -10.50
C ARG A 137 -21.82 -5.28 -9.01
N GLN A 138 -22.81 -4.48 -8.58
CA GLN A 138 -22.97 -4.15 -7.16
C GLN A 138 -23.29 -5.39 -6.32
N ALA A 139 -24.09 -6.34 -6.82
CA ALA A 139 -24.39 -7.58 -6.08
C ALA A 139 -23.14 -8.43 -5.84
N PHE A 140 -22.18 -8.44 -6.78
CA PHE A 140 -20.88 -9.09 -6.57
C PHE A 140 -20.06 -8.39 -5.49
N VAL A 141 -20.02 -7.06 -5.52
CA VAL A 141 -19.32 -6.25 -4.50
C VAL A 141 -19.94 -6.51 -3.13
N ASP A 142 -21.26 -6.43 -3.02
CA ASP A 142 -22.00 -6.68 -1.77
C ASP A 142 -21.75 -8.09 -1.24
N HIS A 143 -21.68 -9.10 -2.12
CA HIS A 143 -21.33 -10.48 -1.76
C HIS A 143 -19.91 -10.58 -1.17
N LEU A 144 -18.94 -9.89 -1.77
CA LEU A 144 -17.56 -9.86 -1.24
C LEU A 144 -17.46 -9.05 0.05
N ASP A 145 -18.20 -7.95 0.18
CA ASP A 145 -18.18 -7.10 1.37
C ASP A 145 -18.72 -7.79 2.62
N ARG A 146 -19.67 -8.73 2.43
CA ARG A 146 -20.15 -9.64 3.48
C ARG A 146 -19.29 -10.91 3.63
N GLN A 147 -18.03 -10.87 3.20
CA GLN A 147 -17.04 -11.94 3.29
C GLN A 147 -17.34 -13.20 2.45
N GLY A 148 -18.18 -13.08 1.42
CA GLY A 148 -18.46 -14.19 0.50
C GLY A 148 -17.24 -14.58 -0.34
N THR A 149 -17.28 -15.82 -0.87
CA THR A 149 -16.26 -16.35 -1.78
C THR A 149 -16.81 -16.51 -3.18
N LEU A 150 -16.20 -15.85 -4.16
CA LEU A 150 -16.46 -16.04 -5.59
C LEU A 150 -15.37 -16.94 -6.19
N ILE A 151 -15.77 -18.03 -6.85
CA ILE A 151 -14.90 -18.89 -7.65
C ILE A 151 -15.34 -18.77 -9.11
N ALA A 152 -14.57 -18.06 -9.93
CA ALA A 152 -14.86 -17.86 -11.35
C ALA A 152 -13.94 -18.73 -12.23
N VAL A 153 -14.52 -19.51 -13.13
CA VAL A 153 -13.80 -20.49 -13.98
C VAL A 153 -14.09 -20.25 -15.45
N GLY A 154 -13.07 -20.38 -16.29
CA GLY A 154 -13.17 -20.16 -17.74
C GLY A 154 -13.29 -18.67 -18.06
N GLN A 155 -14.18 -18.29 -18.98
CA GLN A 155 -14.35 -16.88 -19.36
C GLN A 155 -14.89 -16.01 -18.21
N ALA A 156 -15.58 -16.61 -17.22
CA ALA A 156 -15.97 -15.91 -15.99
C ALA A 156 -14.76 -15.36 -15.21
N ALA A 157 -13.61 -16.03 -15.28
CA ALA A 157 -12.37 -15.55 -14.66
C ALA A 157 -11.88 -14.27 -15.32
N GLU A 158 -11.92 -14.20 -16.65
CA GLU A 158 -11.53 -13.01 -17.41
C GLU A 158 -12.47 -11.83 -17.13
N LEU A 159 -13.78 -12.09 -17.00
CA LEU A 159 -14.76 -11.09 -16.61
C LEU A 159 -14.53 -10.47 -15.24
N CYS A 160 -13.82 -11.16 -14.33
CA CYS A 160 -13.49 -10.57 -13.03
C CYS A 160 -12.48 -9.41 -13.17
N GLY A 161 -11.73 -9.33 -14.27
CA GLY A 161 -10.87 -8.20 -14.61
C GLY A 161 -11.65 -6.93 -14.96
N ARG A 162 -10.91 -5.84 -15.16
CA ARG A 162 -11.43 -4.54 -15.63
C ARG A 162 -11.86 -4.60 -17.08
N TYR A 163 -11.07 -5.28 -17.90
CA TYR A 163 -11.31 -5.50 -19.32
C TYR A 163 -11.03 -6.95 -19.63
N PHE A 164 -11.78 -7.48 -20.59
CA PHE A 164 -11.52 -8.77 -21.19
C PHE A 164 -11.69 -8.67 -22.70
N TYR A 165 -11.16 -9.67 -23.41
CA TYR A 165 -11.00 -9.63 -24.86
C TYR A 165 -11.60 -10.88 -25.47
N THR A 166 -12.55 -10.71 -26.37
CA THR A 166 -13.14 -11.85 -27.08
C THR A 166 -12.29 -12.17 -28.31
N GLU A 167 -11.89 -13.44 -28.41
CA GLU A 167 -11.07 -14.07 -29.45
C GLU A 167 -9.55 -13.83 -29.42
N ALA A 168 -8.80 -14.89 -29.74
CA ALA A 168 -7.36 -14.87 -29.99
C ALA A 168 -7.05 -14.39 -31.43
N THR A 169 -7.57 -13.22 -31.83
CA THR A 169 -7.28 -12.61 -33.13
C THR A 169 -6.35 -11.41 -33.00
N ALA A 170 -5.78 -10.96 -34.13
CA ALA A 170 -4.84 -9.83 -34.17
C ALA A 170 -5.44 -8.48 -33.75
N ASN A 171 -6.79 -8.36 -33.73
CA ASN A 171 -7.54 -7.17 -33.33
C ASN A 171 -8.68 -7.58 -32.37
N PRO A 172 -8.39 -7.83 -31.10
CA PRO A 172 -9.39 -8.33 -30.17
C PRO A 172 -10.46 -7.27 -29.88
N THR A 173 -11.72 -7.69 -29.73
CA THR A 173 -12.79 -6.76 -29.32
C THR A 173 -12.69 -6.54 -27.82
N GLU A 174 -12.51 -5.28 -27.43
CA GLU A 174 -12.45 -4.89 -26.03
C GLU A 174 -13.86 -4.85 -25.42
N LEU A 175 -14.01 -5.49 -24.27
CA LEU A 175 -15.24 -5.45 -23.49
C LEU A 175 -14.92 -5.13 -22.02
N GLU A 176 -15.78 -4.31 -21.40
CA GLU A 176 -15.70 -3.98 -19.98
C GLU A 176 -16.06 -5.21 -19.14
N GLY A 177 -15.24 -5.50 -18.13
CA GLY A 177 -15.49 -6.55 -17.14
C GLY A 177 -16.09 -6.01 -15.84
N LEU A 178 -16.30 -6.91 -14.88
CA LEU A 178 -16.87 -6.58 -13.57
C LEU A 178 -15.87 -5.82 -12.67
N ASN A 179 -14.58 -5.82 -13.02
CA ASN A 179 -13.51 -5.15 -12.29
C ASN A 179 -13.49 -5.50 -10.78
N LEU A 180 -13.77 -6.77 -10.48
CA LEU A 180 -13.69 -7.33 -9.12
C LEU A 180 -12.23 -7.55 -8.72
N LEU A 181 -11.41 -7.97 -9.67
CA LEU A 181 -9.95 -7.84 -9.62
C LEU A 181 -9.60 -6.43 -10.10
N ALA A 182 -9.63 -5.48 -9.17
CA ALA A 182 -9.54 -4.06 -9.48
C ALA A 182 -8.32 -3.73 -10.34
N ASP A 183 -8.56 -3.06 -11.47
CA ASP A 183 -7.57 -2.65 -12.46
C ASP A 183 -6.70 -3.80 -13.01
N CYS A 184 -7.20 -5.03 -13.00
CA CYS A 184 -6.51 -6.17 -13.59
C CYS A 184 -7.03 -6.48 -15.00
N VAL A 185 -6.17 -7.01 -15.85
CA VAL A 185 -6.55 -7.69 -17.09
C VAL A 185 -6.08 -9.13 -16.95
N LEU A 186 -7.02 -10.08 -17.03
CA LEU A 186 -6.72 -11.50 -16.94
C LEU A 186 -6.67 -12.12 -18.33
N GLU A 187 -5.70 -12.99 -18.57
CA GLU A 187 -5.61 -13.84 -19.74
C GLU A 187 -5.51 -15.30 -19.29
N THR A 188 -6.55 -16.09 -19.58
CA THR A 188 -6.56 -17.52 -19.26
C THR A 188 -5.91 -18.35 -20.37
N GLY A 189 -5.43 -19.55 -20.05
CA GLY A 189 -4.72 -20.41 -21.01
C GLY A 189 -3.35 -19.85 -21.42
N TYR A 190 -2.78 -19.00 -20.57
CA TYR A 190 -1.48 -18.38 -20.79
C TYR A 190 -0.38 -19.44 -20.67
N LYS A 191 0.41 -19.67 -21.72
CA LYS A 191 1.47 -20.70 -21.73
C LYS A 191 2.87 -20.12 -21.53
N ALA A 192 2.95 -18.87 -21.11
CA ALA A 192 4.20 -18.12 -20.94
C ALA A 192 5.10 -18.09 -22.20
N ARG A 193 4.51 -18.22 -23.39
CA ARG A 193 5.24 -18.08 -24.67
C ARG A 193 5.44 -16.62 -25.01
N ALA A 194 6.36 -16.34 -25.92
CA ALA A 194 6.62 -14.98 -26.39
C ALA A 194 5.35 -14.31 -26.95
N ASP A 195 4.56 -15.05 -27.74
CA ASP A 195 3.32 -14.55 -28.33
C ASP A 195 2.25 -14.22 -27.27
N ASP A 196 2.10 -15.08 -26.26
CA ASP A 196 1.16 -14.85 -25.15
C ASP A 196 1.56 -13.57 -24.38
N ARG A 197 2.85 -13.43 -24.08
CA ARG A 197 3.40 -12.23 -23.41
C ARG A 197 3.19 -10.97 -24.25
N LEU A 198 3.45 -11.03 -25.56
CA LEU A 198 3.28 -9.88 -26.46
C LEU A 198 1.82 -9.44 -26.56
N ARG A 199 0.88 -10.40 -26.60
CA ARG A 199 -0.55 -10.11 -26.58
C ARG A 199 -0.96 -9.38 -25.31
N LEU A 200 -0.62 -9.91 -24.14
CA LEU A 200 -0.95 -9.25 -22.86
C LEU A 200 -0.30 -7.86 -22.75
N LEU A 201 0.95 -7.69 -23.19
CA LEU A 201 1.60 -6.37 -23.22
C LEU A 201 0.93 -5.41 -24.22
N SER A 202 0.43 -5.88 -25.36
CA SER A 202 -0.30 -5.03 -26.31
C SER A 202 -1.57 -4.45 -25.69
N ILE A 203 -2.26 -5.26 -24.88
CA ILE A 203 -3.43 -4.84 -24.11
C ILE A 203 -3.03 -3.80 -23.05
N LEU A 204 -1.99 -4.08 -22.28
CA LEU A 204 -1.54 -3.15 -21.25
C LEU A 204 -0.98 -1.85 -21.84
N ALA A 205 -0.53 -1.83 -23.09
CA ALA A 205 -0.15 -0.59 -23.78
C ALA A 205 -1.34 0.36 -23.96
N ALA A 206 -2.55 -0.17 -24.19
CA ALA A 206 -3.78 0.61 -24.21
C ALA A 206 -4.23 1.01 -22.79
N TYR A 207 -3.89 0.19 -21.79
CA TYR A 207 -4.27 0.37 -20.38
C TYR A 207 -3.06 0.36 -19.43
N PRO A 208 -2.17 1.37 -19.49
CA PRO A 208 -0.88 1.33 -18.79
C PRO A 208 -0.98 1.38 -17.25
N ARG A 209 -2.17 1.63 -16.70
CA ARG A 209 -2.46 1.57 -15.27
C ARG A 209 -3.01 0.23 -14.80
N ALA A 210 -3.24 -0.70 -15.72
CA ALA A 210 -3.73 -2.02 -15.39
C ALA A 210 -2.58 -2.97 -15.00
N VAL A 211 -2.91 -3.98 -14.20
CA VAL A 211 -2.06 -5.12 -13.89
C VAL A 211 -2.44 -6.27 -14.82
N GLY A 212 -1.52 -6.71 -15.69
CA GLY A 212 -1.76 -7.88 -16.52
C GLY A 212 -1.49 -9.15 -15.73
N ILE A 213 -2.33 -10.16 -15.89
CA ILE A 213 -2.21 -11.45 -15.23
C ILE A 213 -2.41 -12.55 -16.28
N GLY A 214 -1.32 -13.23 -16.64
CA GLY A 214 -1.36 -14.47 -17.40
C GLY A 214 -1.53 -15.67 -16.47
N LEU A 215 -2.60 -16.43 -16.63
CA LEU A 215 -2.92 -17.59 -15.81
C LEU A 215 -2.80 -18.89 -16.61
N GLU A 216 -1.90 -19.78 -16.16
CA GLU A 216 -1.70 -21.10 -16.77
C GLU A 216 -2.92 -22.01 -16.56
N ASP A 217 -3.09 -22.99 -17.45
CA ASP A 217 -4.12 -24.03 -17.29
C ASP A 217 -3.96 -24.78 -15.95
N ASN A 218 -5.07 -25.24 -15.37
CA ASN A 218 -5.09 -25.92 -14.07
C ASN A 218 -4.50 -25.11 -12.90
N THR A 219 -4.46 -23.78 -13.02
CA THR A 219 -4.00 -22.87 -11.97
C THR A 219 -5.18 -22.15 -11.34
N LEU A 220 -5.24 -22.16 -10.00
CA LEU A 220 -6.17 -21.33 -9.25
C LEU A 220 -5.42 -20.12 -8.69
N LEU A 221 -5.85 -18.92 -9.06
CA LEU A 221 -5.33 -17.69 -8.49
C LEU A 221 -6.33 -17.15 -7.47
N SER A 222 -5.94 -17.13 -6.20
CA SER A 222 -6.76 -16.66 -5.08
C SER A 222 -6.33 -15.26 -4.65
N LEU A 223 -7.26 -14.32 -4.64
CA LEU A 223 -7.15 -13.00 -4.04
C LEU A 223 -7.91 -12.98 -2.71
N THR A 224 -7.18 -12.74 -1.62
CA THR A 224 -7.76 -12.52 -0.28
C THR A 224 -7.23 -11.21 0.28
N GLY A 225 -8.11 -10.28 0.65
CA GLY A 225 -7.70 -8.92 1.00
C GLY A 225 -7.11 -8.21 -0.21
N ARG A 226 -5.78 -8.22 -0.28
CA ARG A 226 -4.98 -7.62 -1.37
C ARG A 226 -3.89 -8.56 -1.86
N ARG A 227 -3.82 -9.78 -1.34
CA ARG A 227 -2.76 -10.74 -1.62
C ARG A 227 -3.26 -11.77 -2.62
N PHE A 228 -2.60 -11.83 -3.75
CA PHE A 228 -2.69 -12.94 -4.67
C PHE A 228 -1.79 -14.08 -4.20
N SER A 229 -2.30 -15.29 -4.33
CA SER A 229 -1.58 -16.54 -4.11
C SER A 229 -2.07 -17.58 -5.10
N VAL A 230 -1.18 -18.47 -5.53
CA VAL A 230 -1.55 -19.59 -6.40
C VAL A 230 -1.87 -20.82 -5.56
N LEU A 231 -2.91 -21.55 -5.96
CA LEU A 231 -3.24 -22.88 -5.47
C LEU A 231 -3.15 -23.87 -6.64
N GLY A 232 -2.66 -25.08 -6.35
CA GLY A 232 -2.39 -26.09 -7.37
C GLY A 232 -0.94 -26.05 -7.88
N GLU A 233 -0.69 -26.66 -9.04
CA GLU A 233 0.66 -26.92 -9.54
C GLU A 233 1.16 -25.94 -10.61
N GLY A 234 0.26 -25.16 -11.22
CA GLY A 234 0.63 -24.18 -12.26
C GLY A 234 1.08 -22.83 -11.72
N HIS A 235 1.19 -21.84 -12.61
CA HIS A 235 1.75 -20.53 -12.30
C HIS A 235 0.85 -19.38 -12.75
N ALA A 236 0.99 -18.25 -12.05
CA ALA A 236 0.41 -16.96 -12.46
C ALA A 236 1.55 -15.97 -12.72
N THR A 237 1.52 -15.32 -13.89
CA THR A 237 2.50 -14.31 -14.29
C THR A 237 1.88 -12.92 -14.31
N PHE A 238 2.42 -12.03 -13.50
CA PHE A 238 2.00 -10.64 -13.37
C PHE A 238 2.90 -9.74 -14.23
N LEU A 239 2.29 -8.80 -14.96
CA LEU A 239 2.98 -7.88 -15.87
C LEU A 239 2.53 -6.43 -15.65
N LEU A 240 3.49 -5.50 -15.71
CA LEU A 240 3.24 -4.07 -15.90
C LEU A 240 4.03 -3.59 -17.12
N MET A 241 3.44 -2.64 -17.86
CA MET A 241 4.11 -2.06 -19.03
C MET A 241 5.41 -1.38 -18.67
N ALA A 242 6.35 -1.39 -19.62
CA ALA A 242 7.49 -0.49 -19.55
C ALA A 242 7.03 0.97 -19.69
N ASN A 243 7.88 1.88 -19.24
CA ASN A 243 7.84 3.29 -19.64
C ASN A 243 9.26 3.74 -20.02
N GLU A 244 9.46 5.04 -20.20
CA GLU A 244 10.77 5.60 -20.55
C GLU A 244 11.86 5.38 -19.47
N ARG A 245 11.48 5.02 -18.24
CA ARG A 245 12.37 4.94 -17.07
C ARG A 245 12.62 3.52 -16.58
N GLU A 246 11.59 2.68 -16.67
CA GLU A 246 11.53 1.36 -16.08
C GLU A 246 11.13 0.34 -17.15
N PRO A 247 11.81 -0.80 -17.24
CA PRO A 247 11.45 -1.86 -18.18
C PRO A 247 10.11 -2.50 -17.81
N VAL A 248 9.64 -3.42 -18.66
CA VAL A 248 8.50 -4.28 -18.34
C VAL A 248 8.78 -4.98 -17.02
N ARG A 249 7.88 -4.80 -16.04
CA ARG A 249 7.94 -5.56 -14.79
C ARG A 249 7.20 -6.87 -14.99
N SER A 250 7.82 -7.95 -14.52
CA SER A 250 7.32 -9.32 -14.65
C SER A 250 7.61 -10.08 -13.37
N GLN A 251 6.62 -10.76 -12.81
CA GLN A 251 6.79 -11.66 -11.66
C GLN A 251 5.91 -12.88 -11.86
N THR A 252 6.48 -14.07 -11.76
CA THR A 252 5.74 -15.33 -11.81
C THR A 252 5.73 -15.94 -10.43
N ILE A 253 4.55 -16.31 -9.95
CA ILE A 253 4.37 -16.98 -8.65
C ILE A 253 3.79 -18.37 -8.85
N ALA A 254 4.11 -19.26 -7.92
CA ALA A 254 3.54 -20.61 -7.81
C ALA A 254 2.98 -20.82 -6.40
N ALA A 255 2.29 -21.94 -6.18
CA ALA A 255 1.89 -22.33 -4.84
C ALA A 255 3.11 -22.47 -3.92
N ARG A 256 2.93 -22.09 -2.65
CA ARG A 256 3.98 -22.21 -1.64
C ARG A 256 4.36 -23.68 -1.45
N ARG A 257 5.63 -24.01 -1.64
CA ARG A 257 6.18 -25.36 -1.51
C ARG A 257 6.89 -25.59 -0.18
N SER A 258 7.38 -24.53 0.46
CA SER A 258 8.05 -24.65 1.76
C SER A 258 7.97 -23.36 2.60
N ASN A 259 8.25 -23.49 3.89
CA ASN A 259 8.36 -22.35 4.81
C ASN A 259 9.65 -21.52 4.64
N ARG A 260 10.60 -21.99 3.80
CA ARG A 260 11.88 -21.31 3.57
C ARG A 260 11.87 -20.38 2.35
N GLN A 261 10.82 -20.44 1.53
CA GLN A 261 10.68 -19.54 0.38
C GLN A 261 10.45 -18.12 0.83
N TYR A 262 10.95 -17.17 0.04
CA TYR A 262 10.65 -15.77 0.22
C TYR A 262 9.17 -15.53 -0.09
N GLU A 263 8.52 -14.60 0.61
CA GLU A 263 7.10 -14.35 0.39
C GLU A 263 6.85 -13.86 -1.05
N SER A 264 7.81 -13.13 -1.63
CA SER A 264 7.79 -12.72 -3.03
C SER A 264 7.79 -13.89 -4.04
N ASP A 265 8.19 -15.10 -3.66
CA ASP A 265 8.16 -16.27 -4.55
C ASP A 265 6.72 -16.81 -4.78
N TYR A 266 5.80 -16.55 -3.84
CA TYR A 266 4.46 -17.14 -3.83
C TYR A 266 3.32 -16.15 -3.55
N LEU A 267 3.64 -14.87 -3.28
CA LEU A 267 2.66 -13.80 -3.08
C LEU A 267 2.91 -12.60 -3.98
N VAL A 268 1.82 -12.01 -4.43
CA VAL A 268 1.79 -10.69 -5.06
C VAL A 268 0.79 -9.82 -4.34
N ASP A 269 1.14 -8.55 -4.13
CA ASP A 269 0.25 -7.57 -3.54
C ASP A 269 -0.40 -6.70 -4.61
N LEU A 270 -1.72 -6.85 -4.78
CA LEU A 270 -2.48 -6.15 -5.82
C LEU A 270 -2.37 -4.63 -5.69
N THR A 271 -2.48 -4.10 -4.48
CA THR A 271 -2.45 -2.65 -4.26
C THR A 271 -1.06 -2.08 -4.56
N GLN A 272 0.02 -2.79 -4.23
CA GLN A 272 1.38 -2.40 -4.61
C GLN A 272 1.51 -2.31 -6.14
N TRP A 273 1.10 -3.38 -6.83
CA TRP A 273 1.19 -3.47 -8.29
C TRP A 273 0.35 -2.41 -9.00
N ARG A 274 -0.87 -2.16 -8.53
CA ARG A 274 -1.74 -1.08 -9.05
C ARG A 274 -1.08 0.28 -8.89
N ARG A 275 -0.52 0.58 -7.71
CA ARG A 275 0.16 1.85 -7.48
C ARG A 275 1.38 2.03 -8.36
N GLU A 276 2.12 0.96 -8.59
CA GLU A 276 3.28 0.99 -9.46
C GLU A 276 2.89 1.14 -10.94
N ALA A 277 1.77 0.55 -11.36
CA ALA A 277 1.20 0.79 -12.69
C ALA A 277 0.81 2.26 -12.85
N ILE A 278 0.16 2.85 -11.84
CA ILE A 278 -0.15 4.28 -11.82
C ILE A 278 1.13 5.11 -11.87
N ASP A 279 2.11 4.84 -11.02
CA ASP A 279 3.36 5.59 -10.93
C ASP A 279 4.14 5.62 -12.25
N ARG A 280 4.09 4.52 -13.03
CA ARG A 280 4.67 4.49 -14.37
C ARG A 280 4.07 5.50 -15.33
N THR A 281 2.82 5.93 -15.10
CA THR A 281 2.13 6.97 -15.90
C THR A 281 2.31 8.39 -15.35
N LEU A 282 2.91 8.53 -14.16
CA LEU A 282 3.16 9.82 -13.54
C LEU A 282 4.52 10.39 -13.96
N PRO A 283 4.79 11.67 -13.66
CA PRO A 283 6.15 12.21 -13.77
C PRO A 283 7.17 11.34 -13.01
N PRO A 284 8.47 11.46 -13.30
CA PRO A 284 9.50 10.75 -12.54
C PRO A 284 9.41 11.03 -11.03
N PHE A 285 9.68 10.02 -10.21
CA PHE A 285 9.80 10.14 -8.76
C PHE A 285 11.03 9.40 -8.25
N PRO A 286 11.75 9.94 -7.24
CA PRO A 286 11.71 11.34 -6.82
C PRO A 286 11.94 12.31 -8.00
N PRO A 287 11.44 13.56 -7.93
CA PRO A 287 11.75 14.54 -8.97
C PRO A 287 13.27 14.72 -9.08
N ALA A 288 13.76 15.10 -10.26
CA ALA A 288 15.19 15.33 -10.47
C ALA A 288 15.73 16.43 -9.55
N GLU A 289 14.92 17.46 -9.31
CA GLU A 289 15.17 18.55 -8.37
C GLU A 289 14.10 18.51 -7.28
N PRO A 290 14.36 17.83 -6.15
CA PRO A 290 13.42 17.80 -5.05
C PRO A 290 13.42 19.13 -4.31
N GLU A 291 12.28 19.47 -3.71
CA GLU A 291 12.19 20.60 -2.81
C GLU A 291 13.19 20.48 -1.66
N VAL A 292 13.77 21.62 -1.32
CA VAL A 292 14.75 21.74 -0.24
C VAL A 292 14.11 21.32 1.09
N PRO A 293 14.77 20.49 1.91
CA PRO A 293 14.24 20.08 3.20
C PRO A 293 14.03 21.28 4.13
N ASN A 294 12.77 21.62 4.40
CA ASN A 294 12.40 22.72 5.28
C ASN A 294 11.03 22.47 5.94
N VAL A 295 10.94 22.77 7.23
CA VAL A 295 9.72 22.74 8.05
C VAL A 295 9.37 24.17 8.42
N GLU A 296 8.72 24.89 7.49
CA GLU A 296 8.46 26.34 7.59
C GLU A 296 7.76 26.79 8.88
N ASN A 297 6.91 25.93 9.46
CA ASN A 297 6.18 26.20 10.69
C ASN A 297 6.11 24.93 11.52
N GLY A 298 6.15 25.09 12.85
CA GLY A 298 6.05 23.97 13.79
C GLY A 298 7.34 23.17 13.89
N THR A 299 7.24 21.90 14.27
CA THR A 299 8.42 21.07 14.53
C THR A 299 8.16 19.61 14.20
N LEU A 300 9.18 18.92 13.68
CA LEU A 300 9.17 17.47 13.53
C LEU A 300 9.99 16.79 14.63
N VAL A 301 9.50 15.66 15.13
CA VAL A 301 10.24 14.78 16.03
C VAL A 301 10.29 13.37 15.43
N ILE A 302 11.47 12.97 14.96
CA ILE A 302 11.64 11.78 14.12
C ILE A 302 12.49 10.76 14.86
N VAL A 303 11.90 9.64 15.30
CA VAL A 303 12.57 8.67 16.20
C VAL A 303 12.87 7.34 15.50
N GLY A 304 14.10 6.85 15.62
CA GLY A 304 14.56 5.63 14.93
C GLY A 304 13.90 4.33 15.41
N GLY A 305 13.22 4.31 16.55
CA GLY A 305 12.55 3.11 17.10
C GLY A 305 13.24 2.58 18.35
N GLY A 306 12.84 1.39 18.83
CA GLY A 306 13.45 0.76 20.02
C GLY A 306 13.15 1.46 21.35
N GLY A 307 12.11 2.31 21.36
CA GLY A 307 11.78 3.24 22.44
C GLY A 307 12.06 4.69 22.03
N THR A 308 11.77 5.62 22.93
CA THR A 308 12.10 7.05 22.76
C THR A 308 13.28 7.41 23.65
N PRO A 309 14.17 8.33 23.22
CA PRO A 309 15.14 8.95 24.11
C PRO A 309 14.50 9.48 25.40
N GLU A 310 15.27 9.49 26.49
CA GLU A 310 14.85 10.03 27.77
C GLU A 310 14.50 11.52 27.64
N GLY A 311 13.44 11.97 28.31
CA GLY A 311 12.96 13.36 28.25
C GLY A 311 12.30 13.78 26.92
N LEU A 312 12.47 13.02 25.83
CA LEU A 312 11.95 13.43 24.51
C LEU A 312 10.43 13.62 24.50
N MET A 313 9.67 12.76 25.19
CA MET A 313 8.21 12.92 25.23
C MET A 313 7.76 14.13 26.04
N THR A 314 8.49 14.51 27.08
CA THR A 314 8.23 15.77 27.79
C THR A 314 8.46 16.95 26.86
N ARG A 315 9.59 16.97 26.15
CA ARG A 315 9.88 18.01 25.13
C ARG A 315 8.84 18.01 24.00
N PHE A 316 8.34 16.85 23.58
CA PHE A 316 7.27 16.76 22.59
C PHE A 316 5.95 17.38 23.09
N VAL A 317 5.58 17.16 24.35
CA VAL A 317 4.40 17.80 24.96
C VAL A 317 4.59 19.32 25.10
N GLU A 318 5.78 19.78 25.46
CA GLU A 318 6.12 21.21 25.52
C GLU A 318 5.99 21.87 24.14
N LEU A 319 6.54 21.24 23.10
CA LEU A 319 6.40 21.68 21.70
C LEU A 319 4.95 21.69 21.22
N ALA A 320 4.09 20.85 21.78
CA ALA A 320 2.65 20.84 21.50
C ALA A 320 1.86 21.92 22.27
N GLY A 321 2.50 22.74 23.11
CA GLY A 321 1.86 23.80 23.90
C GLY A 321 1.74 23.52 25.40
N GLY A 322 2.40 22.46 25.91
CA GLY A 322 2.39 22.10 27.33
C GLY A 322 1.14 21.35 27.76
N VAL A 323 1.16 20.81 28.98
CA VAL A 323 0.14 19.86 29.46
C VAL A 323 -1.28 20.41 29.52
N GLU A 324 -1.44 21.73 29.70
CA GLU A 324 -2.75 22.35 29.88
C GLU A 324 -3.49 22.59 28.55
N VAL A 325 -2.75 23.03 27.53
CA VAL A 325 -3.31 23.50 26.24
C VAL A 325 -3.12 22.47 25.12
N ALA A 326 -2.11 21.59 25.22
CA ALA A 326 -1.82 20.63 24.18
C ALA A 326 -3.02 19.72 23.87
N ARG A 327 -3.32 19.58 22.58
CA ARG A 327 -4.33 18.66 22.04
C ARG A 327 -3.59 17.57 21.29
N MET A 328 -3.34 16.47 21.99
CA MET A 328 -2.50 15.38 21.55
C MET A 328 -3.32 14.30 20.84
N VAL A 329 -2.94 13.97 19.61
CA VAL A 329 -3.56 12.90 18.83
C VAL A 329 -2.53 11.82 18.52
N TYR A 330 -2.81 10.60 18.93
CA TYR A 330 -2.05 9.42 18.54
C TYR A 330 -2.65 8.76 17.30
N VAL A 331 -1.81 8.33 16.35
CA VAL A 331 -2.21 7.55 15.17
C VAL A 331 -1.46 6.21 15.21
N PRO A 332 -2.11 5.10 15.58
CA PRO A 332 -1.49 3.79 15.60
C PRO A 332 -1.19 3.29 14.18
N CYS A 333 -0.11 2.53 14.01
CA CYS A 333 0.25 1.89 12.74
C CYS A 333 -0.29 0.46 12.66
N SER A 334 -1.60 0.27 12.85
CA SER A 334 -2.22 -1.07 12.83
C SER A 334 -2.53 -1.56 11.40
N GLU A 335 -2.34 -2.86 11.17
CA GLU A 335 -2.84 -3.54 9.97
C GLU A 335 -4.32 -3.90 10.07
N ASP A 336 -4.84 -4.01 11.30
CA ASP A 336 -6.23 -4.34 11.62
C ASP A 336 -7.16 -3.14 11.43
N ASP A 337 -8.42 -3.41 11.07
CA ASP A 337 -9.43 -2.36 10.86
C ASP A 337 -9.86 -1.71 12.18
N GLU A 338 -9.90 -2.49 13.26
CA GLU A 338 -10.20 -2.02 14.61
C GLU A 338 -8.97 -2.11 15.51
N VAL A 339 -8.88 -1.19 16.47
CA VAL A 339 -7.82 -1.15 17.48
C VAL A 339 -8.43 -0.97 18.86
N SER A 340 -7.71 -1.39 19.90
CA SER A 340 -8.16 -1.20 21.28
C SER A 340 -8.47 0.27 21.58
N GLU A 341 -9.54 0.54 22.33
CA GLU A 341 -9.79 1.89 22.85
C GLU A 341 -8.71 2.35 23.85
N ARG A 342 -7.98 1.41 24.45
CA ARG A 342 -6.87 1.70 25.37
C ARG A 342 -5.55 1.74 24.61
N GLN A 343 -5.10 2.95 24.32
CA GLN A 343 -3.81 3.18 23.66
C GLN A 343 -2.74 3.55 24.68
N SER A 344 -1.66 2.76 24.76
CA SER A 344 -0.58 2.96 25.74
C SER A 344 0.08 4.33 25.64
N THR A 345 0.23 4.87 24.43
CA THR A 345 0.73 6.24 24.19
C THR A 345 -0.21 7.30 24.78
N VAL A 346 -1.52 7.15 24.60
CA VAL A 346 -2.52 8.07 25.15
C VAL A 346 -2.50 8.03 26.68
N GLU A 347 -2.45 6.83 27.26
CA GLU A 347 -2.35 6.65 28.72
C GLU A 347 -1.03 7.17 29.30
N ALA A 348 0.07 7.13 28.52
CA ALA A 348 1.32 7.76 28.92
C ALA A 348 1.19 9.30 28.99
N TRP A 349 0.58 9.94 27.99
CA TRP A 349 0.35 11.38 28.02
C TRP A 349 -0.57 11.82 29.15
N LYS A 350 -1.63 11.07 29.44
CA LYS A 350 -2.50 11.33 30.60
C LYS A 350 -1.72 11.26 31.91
N ARG A 351 -0.83 10.26 32.08
CA ARG A 351 0.05 10.16 33.26
C ARG A 351 1.06 11.30 33.36
N MET A 352 1.43 11.93 32.25
CA MET A 352 2.25 13.14 32.22
C MET A 352 1.45 14.42 32.54
N GLY A 353 0.12 14.32 32.71
CA GLY A 353 -0.74 15.45 33.06
C GLY A 353 -1.39 16.16 31.87
N VAL A 354 -1.27 15.63 30.65
CA VAL A 354 -1.89 16.25 29.46
C VAL A 354 -3.42 16.21 29.57
N ASN A 355 -4.05 17.38 29.50
CA ASN A 355 -5.51 17.54 29.63
C ASN A 355 -6.30 16.94 28.45
N HIS A 356 -5.76 17.03 27.23
CA HIS A 356 -6.45 16.59 26.01
C HIS A 356 -5.59 15.60 25.22
N ALA A 357 -5.83 14.31 25.43
CA ALA A 357 -5.14 13.23 24.74
C ALA A 357 -6.16 12.22 24.17
N THR A 358 -6.06 11.94 22.87
CA THR A 358 -6.91 10.98 22.16
C THR A 358 -6.13 10.24 21.07
N PHE A 359 -6.78 9.32 20.37
CA PHE A 359 -6.24 8.67 19.18
C PHE A 359 -7.26 8.65 18.05
N VAL A 360 -6.79 8.49 16.82
CA VAL A 360 -7.62 8.23 15.65
C VAL A 360 -7.06 7.06 14.86
N HIS A 361 -7.92 6.14 14.41
CA HIS A 361 -7.54 5.00 13.57
C HIS A 361 -8.63 4.72 12.53
N THR A 362 -8.22 4.45 11.30
CA THR A 362 -9.10 3.87 10.28
C THR A 362 -8.27 3.27 9.15
N LYS A 363 -8.80 2.21 8.53
CA LYS A 363 -8.33 1.65 7.26
C LYS A 363 -9.21 2.06 6.08
N ASP A 364 -10.32 2.74 6.35
CA ASP A 364 -11.29 3.20 5.36
C ASP A 364 -10.97 4.65 4.94
N ARG A 365 -10.64 4.81 3.66
CA ARG A 365 -10.34 6.11 3.05
C ARG A 365 -11.59 6.99 2.92
N HIS A 366 -12.78 6.42 2.81
CA HIS A 366 -14.03 7.18 2.81
C HIS A 366 -14.26 7.81 4.19
N ARG A 367 -14.10 7.04 5.27
CA ARG A 367 -14.10 7.58 6.63
C ARG A 367 -13.03 8.67 6.83
N ALA A 368 -11.79 8.42 6.38
CA ALA A 368 -10.70 9.40 6.45
C ALA A 368 -10.94 10.69 5.63
N ASN A 369 -11.93 10.72 4.73
CA ASN A 369 -12.31 11.89 3.95
C ASN A 369 -13.57 12.60 4.47
N ASN A 370 -14.54 11.84 5.01
CA ASN A 370 -15.91 12.33 5.15
C ASN A 370 -16.48 12.23 6.58
N ASP A 371 -15.93 11.39 7.46
CA ASP A 371 -16.44 11.23 8.82
C ASP A 371 -15.94 12.37 9.72
N GLU A 372 -16.82 13.33 10.02
CA GLU A 372 -16.46 14.49 10.85
C GLU A 372 -16.11 14.11 12.29
N ALA A 373 -16.65 13.01 12.85
CA ALA A 373 -16.26 12.57 14.19
C ALA A 373 -14.82 12.04 14.20
N PHE A 374 -14.43 11.32 13.14
CA PHE A 374 -13.05 10.89 12.92
C PHE A 374 -12.08 12.07 12.69
N LEU A 375 -12.52 13.08 11.94
CA LEU A 375 -11.69 14.23 11.56
C LEU A 375 -11.57 15.29 12.66
N ALA A 376 -12.57 15.42 13.54
CA ALA A 376 -12.62 16.48 14.55
C ALA A 376 -11.35 16.58 15.41
N PRO A 377 -10.77 15.48 15.95
CA PRO A 377 -9.54 15.56 16.73
C PRO A 377 -8.35 16.18 15.96
N LEU A 378 -8.26 15.97 14.64
CA LEU A 378 -7.16 16.46 13.82
C LEU A 378 -7.25 17.96 13.49
N ARG A 379 -8.44 18.55 13.58
CA ARG A 379 -8.67 19.98 13.26
C ARG A 379 -7.97 20.90 14.24
N ASP A 380 -7.99 20.55 15.52
CA ASP A 380 -7.43 21.38 16.59
C ASP A 380 -6.15 20.79 17.19
N ALA A 381 -5.67 19.66 16.68
CA ALA A 381 -4.47 19.01 17.19
C ALA A 381 -3.27 19.97 17.17
N THR A 382 -2.55 20.01 18.30
CA THR A 382 -1.28 20.75 18.44
C THR A 382 -0.09 19.81 18.54
N GLY A 383 -0.33 18.53 18.87
CA GLY A 383 0.66 17.46 18.83
C GLY A 383 0.09 16.22 18.15
N LEU A 384 0.80 15.68 17.16
CA LEU A 384 0.40 14.47 16.43
C LEU A 384 1.52 13.43 16.50
N TRP A 385 1.24 12.23 17.01
CA TRP A 385 2.24 11.16 17.12
C TRP A 385 1.86 9.92 16.32
N PHE A 386 2.76 9.49 15.43
CA PHE A 386 2.62 8.27 14.64
C PHE A 386 3.36 7.09 15.30
N GLY A 387 2.63 5.99 15.52
CA GLY A 387 3.17 4.76 16.07
C GLY A 387 4.12 3.99 15.14
N GLY A 388 4.79 2.98 15.70
CA GLY A 388 5.58 2.01 14.95
C GLY A 388 4.70 0.86 14.41
N GLY A 389 5.17 0.18 13.36
CA GLY A 389 4.44 -0.88 12.67
C GLY A 389 4.97 -1.05 11.25
N ARG A 390 4.07 -1.27 10.27
CA ARG A 390 4.42 -1.25 8.84
C ARG A 390 3.97 0.06 8.20
N GLN A 391 4.92 0.90 7.81
CA GLN A 391 4.69 2.28 7.32
C GLN A 391 3.78 2.40 6.10
N TRP A 392 3.68 1.36 5.28
CA TRP A 392 2.72 1.34 4.16
C TRP A 392 1.27 1.45 4.65
N ASN A 393 0.96 1.08 5.89
CA ASN A 393 -0.40 1.23 6.45
C ASN A 393 -0.87 2.67 6.53
N PHE A 394 0.00 3.58 6.96
CA PHE A 394 -0.34 5.00 7.01
C PHE A 394 -0.57 5.55 5.60
N SER A 395 0.25 5.11 4.66
CA SER A 395 0.11 5.46 3.25
C SER A 395 -1.26 5.05 2.73
N ASP A 396 -1.63 3.79 2.94
CA ASP A 396 -2.93 3.24 2.55
C ASP A 396 -4.10 4.01 3.15
N SER A 397 -4.07 4.19 4.46
CA SER A 397 -5.19 4.77 5.21
C SER A 397 -5.35 6.27 4.94
N TYR A 398 -4.25 7.01 4.85
CA TYR A 398 -4.30 8.46 5.00
C TYR A 398 -3.78 9.22 3.79
N TYR A 399 -2.85 8.69 3.00
CA TYR A 399 -2.22 9.47 1.93
C TYR A 399 -3.27 10.05 0.96
N GLY A 400 -3.21 11.37 0.74
CA GLY A 400 -4.14 12.11 -0.11
C GLY A 400 -5.55 12.31 0.44
N THR A 401 -5.83 11.97 1.71
CA THR A 401 -7.17 12.16 2.32
C THR A 401 -7.30 13.52 3.01
N LYS A 402 -8.54 13.91 3.35
CA LYS A 402 -8.82 15.08 4.21
C LYS A 402 -8.12 14.96 5.56
N ALA A 403 -8.07 13.76 6.15
CA ALA A 403 -7.31 13.49 7.36
C ALA A 403 -5.82 13.85 7.19
N HIS A 404 -5.20 13.45 6.08
CA HIS A 404 -3.81 13.82 5.77
C HIS A 404 -3.60 15.33 5.64
N ALA A 405 -4.52 16.03 4.98
CA ALA A 405 -4.48 17.49 4.89
C ALA A 405 -4.57 18.17 6.28
N LEU A 406 -5.37 17.62 7.20
CA LEU A 406 -5.47 18.08 8.59
C LEU A 406 -4.23 17.73 9.42
N MET A 407 -3.64 16.55 9.23
CA MET A 407 -2.37 16.16 9.87
C MET A 407 -1.26 17.15 9.49
N LYS A 408 -1.19 17.55 8.22
CA LYS A 408 -0.27 18.61 7.75
C LYS A 408 -0.59 19.99 8.30
N ALA A 409 -1.87 20.26 8.55
CA ALA A 409 -2.30 21.51 9.14
C ALA A 409 -1.76 21.71 10.56
N VAL A 410 -1.40 20.62 11.28
CA VAL A 410 -0.75 20.71 12.60
C VAL A 410 0.53 21.55 12.52
N LEU A 411 1.41 21.27 11.56
CA LEU A 411 2.65 22.04 11.35
C LEU A 411 2.36 23.47 10.92
N ARG A 412 1.40 23.67 9.99
CA ARG A 412 1.00 25.02 9.55
C ARG A 412 0.49 25.90 10.70
N ARG A 413 -0.03 25.30 11.78
CA ARG A 413 -0.46 26.01 12.99
C ARG A 413 0.66 26.22 14.03
N GLY A 414 1.89 25.81 13.73
CA GLY A 414 3.01 25.86 14.67
C GLY A 414 3.06 24.69 15.66
N GLY A 415 2.24 23.65 15.46
CA GLY A 415 2.26 22.45 16.30
C GLY A 415 3.42 21.50 15.98
N VAL A 416 3.44 20.36 16.67
CA VAL A 416 4.48 19.33 16.52
C VAL A 416 3.92 18.05 15.92
N VAL A 417 4.65 17.48 14.95
CA VAL A 417 4.36 16.16 14.40
C VAL A 417 5.54 15.26 14.70
N GLY A 418 5.27 14.10 15.29
CA GLY A 418 6.32 13.15 15.64
C GLY A 418 5.94 11.71 15.31
N GLY A 419 6.93 10.83 15.35
CA GLY A 419 6.69 9.42 15.16
C GLY A 419 7.93 8.56 15.34
N SER A 420 7.70 7.27 15.60
CA SER A 420 8.75 6.31 15.87
C SER A 420 8.70 5.13 14.90
N SER A 421 9.86 4.65 14.45
CA SER A 421 9.97 3.53 13.51
C SER A 421 9.18 3.84 12.23
N ALA A 422 8.12 3.09 11.89
CA ALA A 422 7.24 3.42 10.76
C ALA A 422 6.78 4.91 10.75
N GLY A 423 6.45 5.46 11.92
CA GLY A 423 6.09 6.86 12.10
C GLY A 423 7.21 7.87 11.82
N ALA A 424 8.47 7.44 11.79
CA ALA A 424 9.60 8.25 11.33
C ALA A 424 9.70 8.26 9.80
N SER A 425 9.66 7.08 9.16
CA SER A 425 9.82 6.96 7.70
C SER A 425 8.72 7.71 6.92
N ILE A 426 7.48 7.71 7.41
CA ILE A 426 6.36 8.40 6.75
C ILE A 426 6.48 9.92 6.73
N GLN A 427 7.36 10.50 7.56
CA GLN A 427 7.50 11.96 7.60
C GLN A 427 8.18 12.49 6.35
N ALA A 428 9.04 11.68 5.72
CA ALA A 428 9.60 11.99 4.42
C ALA A 428 8.54 11.86 3.31
N ARG A 429 8.67 12.67 2.25
CA ARG A 429 7.84 12.52 1.04
C ARG A 429 8.17 11.23 0.29
N TYR A 430 9.44 10.84 0.26
CA TYR A 430 9.88 9.53 -0.22
C TYR A 430 9.75 8.51 0.91
N LEU A 431 8.98 7.45 0.69
CA LEU A 431 8.74 6.43 1.70
C LEU A 431 9.65 5.21 1.52
N ALA A 432 10.64 5.09 2.40
CA ALA A 432 11.51 3.92 2.46
C ALA A 432 10.81 2.72 3.12
N ARG A 433 11.16 1.50 2.67
CA ARG A 433 10.80 0.20 3.29
C ARG A 433 9.30 -0.11 3.39
N ALA A 434 8.51 0.40 2.46
CA ALA A 434 7.05 0.23 2.45
C ALA A 434 6.57 -0.97 1.62
N THR A 435 7.38 -2.00 1.43
CA THR A 435 6.90 -3.24 0.79
C THR A 435 5.88 -3.95 1.70
N PRO A 436 4.73 -4.41 1.16
CA PRO A 436 3.73 -5.17 1.92
C PRO A 436 4.03 -6.67 2.01
N ILE A 437 4.77 -7.22 1.04
CA ILE A 437 5.07 -8.67 0.95
C ILE A 437 6.37 -9.04 1.68
N GLU A 438 7.26 -8.09 1.98
CA GLU A 438 8.49 -8.36 2.76
C GLU A 438 8.89 -7.14 3.62
N ASN A 439 10.05 -7.19 4.29
CA ASN A 439 10.53 -6.11 5.17
C ASN A 439 12.00 -5.70 4.93
N PHE A 440 12.63 -6.24 3.88
CA PHE A 440 14.07 -6.09 3.67
C PHE A 440 14.41 -4.99 2.67
N ASP A 441 13.58 -4.77 1.64
CA ASP A 441 13.87 -3.79 0.61
C ASP A 441 13.65 -2.36 1.07
N ILE A 442 14.64 -1.49 0.82
CA ILE A 442 14.54 -0.06 1.12
C ILE A 442 13.72 0.70 0.06
N MET A 443 13.79 0.27 -1.19
CA MET A 443 12.97 0.76 -2.30
C MET A 443 11.75 -0.14 -2.43
N ALA A 444 10.55 0.44 -2.40
CA ALA A 444 9.30 -0.30 -2.49
C ALA A 444 8.50 0.25 -3.68
N PRO A 445 8.65 -0.34 -4.88
CA PRO A 445 7.93 0.11 -6.06
C PRO A 445 6.43 0.22 -5.79
N GLY A 446 5.81 1.31 -6.28
CA GLY A 446 4.41 1.65 -6.01
C GLY A 446 4.17 2.36 -4.66
N TYR A 447 5.14 2.34 -3.75
CA TYR A 447 5.03 2.95 -2.42
C TYR A 447 5.99 4.11 -2.18
N GLU A 448 6.96 4.35 -3.05
CA GLU A 448 7.95 5.44 -2.88
C GLU A 448 7.26 6.80 -2.73
N ARG A 449 6.17 7.04 -3.49
CA ARG A 449 5.30 8.21 -3.36
C ARG A 449 4.33 8.15 -2.17
N GLY A 450 4.43 7.17 -1.29
CA GLY A 450 3.47 6.91 -0.23
C GLY A 450 3.73 7.67 1.07
N GLY A 451 4.82 8.42 1.18
CA GLY A 451 5.17 9.15 2.39
C GLY A 451 4.18 10.28 2.63
N LEU A 452 3.78 10.49 3.89
CA LEU A 452 2.90 11.61 4.23
C LEU A 452 3.61 12.95 3.96
N GLY A 453 4.95 12.99 3.99
CA GLY A 453 5.69 14.11 3.44
C GLY A 453 5.48 15.40 4.21
N PHE A 454 5.73 15.35 5.52
CA PHE A 454 5.90 16.53 6.36
C PHE A 454 7.25 17.24 6.09
N ILE A 455 8.21 16.52 5.51
CA ILE A 455 9.47 17.04 4.99
C ILE A 455 9.79 16.41 3.62
N ARG A 456 10.40 17.20 2.72
CA ARG A 456 10.74 16.81 1.34
C ARG A 456 12.25 16.75 1.14
N GLY A 457 12.69 16.23 0.00
CA GLY A 457 14.11 16.13 -0.35
C GLY A 457 14.91 15.10 0.45
N VAL A 458 14.26 14.33 1.32
CA VAL A 458 14.90 13.34 2.20
C VAL A 458 14.27 11.95 2.04
N ALA A 459 15.05 10.91 2.35
CA ALA A 459 14.58 9.56 2.62
C ALA A 459 14.98 9.15 4.04
N ILE A 460 14.02 8.73 4.85
CA ILE A 460 14.24 8.44 6.29
C ILE A 460 14.12 6.94 6.54
N ASP A 461 15.18 6.36 7.10
CA ASP A 461 15.26 4.98 7.56
C ASP A 461 15.55 4.90 9.07
N GLN A 462 15.05 3.84 9.68
CA GLN A 462 14.89 3.66 11.13
C GLN A 462 15.49 2.32 11.55
N HIS A 463 15.64 2.06 12.85
CA HIS A 463 16.32 0.89 13.40
C HIS A 463 17.67 0.63 12.69
N PHE A 464 18.39 1.72 12.40
CA PHE A 464 19.30 1.78 11.27
C PHE A 464 20.51 0.87 11.45
N SER A 465 21.31 1.11 12.49
CA SER A 465 22.47 0.26 12.77
C SER A 465 22.08 -1.11 13.32
N GLU A 466 20.99 -1.18 14.10
CA GLU A 466 20.52 -2.41 14.72
C GLU A 466 20.13 -3.46 13.68
N ARG A 467 19.69 -3.02 12.50
CA ARG A 467 19.31 -3.89 11.38
C ARG A 467 20.32 -3.86 10.22
N LYS A 468 21.51 -3.28 10.42
CA LYS A 468 22.61 -3.24 9.43
C LYS A 468 22.21 -2.61 8.08
N ARG A 469 21.44 -1.51 8.14
CA ARG A 469 20.76 -0.90 6.98
C ARG A 469 21.61 0.09 6.17
N GLN A 470 22.87 0.26 6.52
CA GLN A 470 23.79 1.20 5.86
C GLN A 470 23.92 0.92 4.36
N LYS A 471 24.12 -0.36 3.99
CA LYS A 471 24.25 -0.77 2.58
C LYS A 471 22.98 -0.44 1.78
N ASP A 472 21.82 -0.63 2.38
CA ASP A 472 20.55 -0.33 1.72
C ASP A 472 20.42 1.18 1.49
N MET A 473 20.77 2.01 2.46
CA MET A 473 20.75 3.47 2.28
C MET A 473 21.74 3.92 1.19
N THR A 474 22.96 3.37 1.18
CA THR A 474 23.94 3.57 0.10
C THR A 474 23.33 3.24 -1.27
N GLN A 475 22.62 2.12 -1.40
CA GLN A 475 21.93 1.73 -2.65
C GLN A 475 20.85 2.75 -3.04
N LEU A 476 20.01 3.15 -2.09
CA LEU A 476 18.94 4.12 -2.32
C LEU A 476 19.50 5.47 -2.81
N VAL A 477 20.47 6.05 -2.11
CA VAL A 477 21.02 7.35 -2.51
C VAL A 477 21.88 7.26 -3.77
N ASN A 478 22.43 6.08 -4.11
CA ASN A 478 23.07 5.89 -5.42
C ASN A 478 22.05 5.88 -6.55
N ARG A 479 20.86 5.28 -6.34
CA ARG A 479 19.76 5.29 -7.30
C ARG A 479 19.12 6.69 -7.41
N TYR A 480 18.99 7.37 -6.27
CA TYR A 480 18.35 8.69 -6.14
C TYR A 480 19.30 9.71 -5.46
N PRO A 481 20.37 10.14 -6.15
CA PRO A 481 21.41 11.02 -5.58
C PRO A 481 20.91 12.41 -5.21
N GLN A 482 19.76 12.81 -5.73
CA GLN A 482 19.12 14.07 -5.38
C GLN A 482 18.49 14.06 -3.98
N LEU A 483 18.24 12.91 -3.37
CA LEU A 483 17.73 12.82 -2.00
C LEU A 483 18.86 12.87 -0.97
N LEU A 484 18.60 13.46 0.19
CA LEU A 484 19.42 13.29 1.39
C LEU A 484 18.93 12.03 2.14
N GLY A 485 19.79 11.02 2.27
CA GLY A 485 19.48 9.83 3.06
C GLY A 485 19.72 10.08 4.54
N ILE A 486 18.75 9.73 5.40
CA ILE A 486 18.83 9.91 6.85
C ILE A 486 18.55 8.56 7.51
N GLY A 487 19.57 7.96 8.13
CA GLY A 487 19.44 6.77 8.96
C GLY A 487 19.42 7.15 10.44
N ILE A 488 18.46 6.65 11.21
CA ILE A 488 18.33 6.96 12.65
C ILE A 488 18.37 5.65 13.45
N ASP A 489 19.32 5.55 14.38
CA ASP A 489 19.45 4.41 15.29
C ASP A 489 18.29 4.32 16.29
N GLU A 490 18.14 3.15 16.93
CA GLU A 490 17.18 3.00 18.02
C GLU A 490 17.50 3.97 19.18
N ARG A 491 16.44 4.37 19.92
CA ARG A 491 16.51 5.29 21.06
C ARG A 491 17.26 6.59 20.75
N THR A 492 17.15 7.01 19.49
CA THR A 492 17.74 8.22 18.91
C THR A 492 16.70 8.91 18.07
N ALA A 493 16.76 10.23 18.01
CA ALA A 493 15.83 11.07 17.29
C ALA A 493 16.54 12.26 16.66
N ILE A 494 15.87 12.87 15.68
CA ILE A 494 16.11 14.26 15.31
C ILE A 494 14.88 15.10 15.63
N ILE A 495 15.12 16.30 16.15
CA ILE A 495 14.12 17.37 16.23
C ILE A 495 14.43 18.36 15.10
N VAL A 496 13.46 18.58 14.21
CA VAL A 496 13.62 19.45 13.04
C VAL A 496 12.75 20.69 13.17
N HIS A 497 13.38 21.86 13.11
CA HIS A 497 12.73 23.16 13.00
C HIS A 497 13.38 23.92 11.84
N ASP A 498 12.59 24.49 10.94
CA ASP A 498 13.06 24.98 9.64
C ASP A 498 13.85 23.88 8.90
N SER A 499 15.11 24.16 8.55
CA SER A 499 16.04 23.20 7.95
C SER A 499 16.95 22.49 8.96
N VAL A 500 16.93 22.88 10.24
CA VAL A 500 17.93 22.42 11.22
C VAL A 500 17.43 21.19 11.97
N ALA A 501 18.19 20.10 11.91
CA ALA A 501 17.99 18.89 12.68
C ALA A 501 18.94 18.83 13.89
N GLU A 502 18.40 18.79 15.10
CA GLU A 502 19.11 18.54 16.36
C GLU A 502 19.03 17.05 16.70
N VAL A 503 20.18 16.39 16.91
CA VAL A 503 20.24 14.97 17.28
C VAL A 503 20.05 14.82 18.79
N ILE A 504 19.18 13.89 19.20
CA ILE A 504 18.92 13.57 20.61
C ILE A 504 18.87 12.05 20.81
N GLY A 505 19.58 11.54 21.81
CA GLY A 505 19.55 10.14 22.22
C GLY A 505 20.89 9.42 22.13
N ARG A 506 20.90 8.13 22.49
CA ARG A 506 22.14 7.40 22.79
C ARG A 506 22.88 6.84 21.57
N GLY A 507 22.21 6.71 20.43
CA GLY A 507 22.79 6.23 19.18
C GLY A 507 23.31 7.37 18.30
N ARG A 508 23.27 7.17 16.98
CA ARG A 508 23.69 8.18 16.01
C ARG A 508 22.64 8.41 14.92
N VAL A 509 22.79 9.54 14.24
CA VAL A 509 22.05 9.85 13.01
C VAL A 509 23.04 9.95 11.86
N TYR A 510 22.73 9.26 10.76
CA TYR A 510 23.61 9.07 9.62
C TYR A 510 23.05 9.83 8.42
N PHE A 511 23.83 10.77 7.89
CA PHE A 511 23.46 11.61 6.74
C PHE A 511 24.26 11.17 5.50
N TYR A 512 23.55 10.70 4.48
CA TYR A 512 24.09 10.26 3.20
C TYR A 512 23.79 11.31 2.14
N ASP A 513 24.83 11.94 1.61
CA ASP A 513 24.71 13.02 0.63
C ASP A 513 25.58 12.74 -0.60
N ARG A 514 24.92 12.52 -1.75
CA ARG A 514 25.61 12.28 -3.03
C ARG A 514 25.97 13.55 -3.79
N GLN A 515 25.71 14.72 -3.23
CA GLN A 515 26.29 15.98 -3.71
C GLN A 515 27.73 16.16 -3.22
N ARG A 516 28.17 15.34 -2.26
CA ARG A 516 29.55 15.32 -1.75
C ARG A 516 30.34 14.16 -2.38
N PRO A 517 31.65 14.32 -2.60
CA PRO A 517 32.51 13.23 -3.05
C PRO A 517 32.50 12.06 -2.06
N VAL A 518 32.39 10.84 -2.59
CA VAL A 518 32.52 9.59 -1.83
C VAL A 518 33.89 8.99 -2.10
N TYR A 519 34.62 8.66 -1.02
CA TYR A 519 35.95 8.08 -1.11
C TYR A 519 35.94 6.61 -0.67
N PRO A 520 36.58 5.68 -1.40
CA PRO A 520 36.52 4.24 -1.10
C PRO A 520 37.02 3.83 0.29
N ASP A 521 37.91 4.62 0.89
CA ASP A 521 38.57 4.39 2.17
C ASP A 521 37.84 5.03 3.36
N ARG A 522 36.69 5.69 3.13
CA ARG A 522 35.93 6.42 4.15
C ARG A 522 34.46 6.00 4.16
N PRO A 523 33.76 6.16 5.30
CA PRO A 523 32.31 6.08 5.30
C PRO A 523 31.72 7.06 4.28
N ASP A 524 30.69 6.63 3.56
CA ASP A 524 29.99 7.42 2.56
C ASP A 524 28.85 8.27 3.15
N TYR A 525 28.93 8.49 4.47
CA TYR A 525 27.96 9.20 5.31
C TYR A 525 28.68 10.00 6.41
N ILE A 526 27.96 10.97 6.99
CA ILE A 526 28.34 11.64 8.23
C ILE A 526 27.48 11.07 9.36
N ALA A 527 28.08 10.64 10.47
CA ALA A 527 27.36 10.12 11.62
C ALA A 527 27.50 11.07 12.81
N LEU A 528 26.38 11.60 13.30
CA LEU A 528 26.34 12.59 14.37
C LEU A 528 25.75 12.01 15.66
N PRO A 529 26.38 12.24 16.84
CA PRO A 529 25.86 11.84 18.14
C PRO A 529 24.91 12.89 18.75
N ASP A 530 24.42 12.61 19.95
CA ASP A 530 23.62 13.52 20.79
C ASP A 530 24.16 14.95 20.84
N GLY A 531 23.26 15.94 20.76
CA GLY A 531 23.58 17.37 20.84
C GLY A 531 24.13 17.99 19.55
N SER A 532 24.51 17.18 18.57
CA SER A 532 24.95 17.66 17.26
C SER A 532 23.80 18.25 16.45
N LYS A 533 24.12 19.16 15.52
CA LYS A 533 23.16 19.84 14.64
C LYS A 533 23.57 19.76 13.18
N PHE A 534 22.61 19.49 12.30
CA PHE A 534 22.81 19.40 10.86
C PHE A 534 21.77 20.25 10.12
N ASP A 535 22.20 21.08 9.18
CA ASP A 535 21.32 21.79 8.27
C ASP A 535 20.96 20.87 7.09
N LEU A 536 19.69 20.46 7.02
CA LEU A 536 19.17 19.57 5.99
C LEU A 536 19.08 20.23 4.61
N ALA A 537 18.92 21.56 4.56
CA ALA A 537 18.81 22.33 3.33
C ALA A 537 20.19 22.55 2.68
N LEU A 538 21.13 23.04 3.48
CA LEU A 538 22.52 23.25 3.06
C LEU A 538 23.33 21.94 3.02
N ARG A 539 22.79 20.87 3.60
CA ARG A 539 23.42 19.57 3.80
C ARG A 539 24.75 19.70 4.53
N GLN A 540 24.80 20.44 5.65
CA GLN A 540 26.03 20.78 6.37
C GLN A 540 25.92 20.52 7.87
N VAL A 541 27.03 20.12 8.48
CA VAL A 541 27.14 20.02 9.94
C VAL A 541 27.27 21.43 10.51
N LEU A 542 26.38 21.80 11.42
CA LEU A 542 26.41 23.09 12.12
C LEU A 542 27.11 22.95 13.47
N VAL A 543 26.89 21.83 14.16
CA VAL A 543 27.51 21.49 15.45
C VAL A 543 27.87 20.00 15.42
N ASP A 544 29.12 19.67 15.72
CA ASP A 544 29.58 18.30 15.89
C ASP A 544 30.11 18.11 17.32
N THR A 545 29.40 17.35 18.12
CA THR A 545 29.76 17.07 19.52
C THR A 545 30.67 15.85 19.66
N SER A 546 30.99 15.14 18.56
CA SER A 546 31.90 13.99 18.60
C SER A 546 33.32 14.38 19.04
N THR A 547 33.75 15.60 18.72
CA THR A 547 35.09 16.13 19.02
C THR A 547 35.26 16.63 20.46
N GLU A 548 34.18 16.80 21.23
CA GLU A 548 34.26 17.27 22.63
C GLU A 548 34.58 16.15 23.64
N SER A 549 34.82 14.92 23.15
CA SER A 549 35.01 13.72 23.99
C SER A 549 36.45 13.22 24.13
N GLU A 550 37.47 13.97 23.70
CA GLU A 550 38.85 13.70 24.16
C GLU A 550 39.09 14.38 25.51
N PRO A 551 39.18 13.64 26.64
CA PRO A 551 39.68 14.24 27.87
C PRO A 551 41.12 14.65 27.62
N ALA A 552 41.41 15.93 27.85
CA ALA A 552 42.77 16.45 27.91
C ALA A 552 43.59 15.52 28.81
N THR A 553 44.55 14.82 28.20
CA THR A 553 45.52 14.03 28.93
C THR A 553 46.35 15.01 29.73
N THR A 554 46.00 15.17 31.00
CA THR A 554 46.85 15.83 31.99
C THR A 554 48.11 14.98 32.11
N THR A 555 49.14 15.36 31.35
CA THR A 555 50.51 14.90 31.58
C THR A 555 50.93 15.38 32.96
N ASN A 556 50.83 14.48 33.93
CA ASN A 556 51.44 14.60 35.24
C ASN A 556 52.62 13.63 35.29
N ARG A 557 53.78 14.10 34.84
CA ARG A 557 55.13 13.90 35.42
C ARG A 557 56.22 14.38 34.48
#